data_AF-A0A7K4LT40-F1
#
_entry.id   AF-A0A7K4LT40-F1
#
_cell.length_a   1.000
_cell.length_b   1.000
_cell.length_c   1.000
_cell.angle_alpha   90.00
_cell.angle_beta   90.00
_cell.angle_gamma   90.00
#
_symmetry.space_group_name_H-M   'P 1'
#
loop_
_entity.id
_entity.type
_entity.pdbx_description
1 polymer ?
#
loop_
_entity_poly.entity_id
_entity_poly.type
_entity_poly.pdbx_seq_one_letter_code
_entity_poly.pdbx_strand_id
1 'polypeptide(L)'
;QGEKDWQKYEVARRLKDVVHKIRAQYQADWKSKEMKKRQRAVALYFIDKLALRAGNEKEEGETADTVGCCSLRVEHIKLHHELDGQEHVVEFDFLGKDSIRYYNKVSVEKPVFKNLQLFMRNKDPGDDLFDRLNTSILNRHLQHLMKGLSAKVFRTYNASITLQEQLKALTNGNSIPGEDNVAGKLLSYNRANRAVAILCNHQRSAPKTFEKSMQILQTKIDAKKQQLAEAQLELKKAEDELKDKNDVKAEANVQKKKKLLERLAEQLAKLEVQATDKEENKQIALGTSKLNYLDPRITIAWCKKFGVPIEKVYNKTQREKFAWAIDMTDEDFEF
;
A
#
# COMPACT_ATOMS: atom_id res chain seq x y z
N GLN A 1 -2.19 18.76 -17.66
CA GLN A 1 -2.33 17.43 -17.00
C GLN A 1 -2.04 17.50 -15.50
N GLY A 2 -0.95 18.16 -15.06
CA GLY A 2 -0.61 18.31 -13.63
C GLY A 2 -1.70 18.94 -12.77
N GLU A 3 -2.34 20.03 -13.24
CA GLU A 3 -3.44 20.69 -12.50
C GLU A 3 -4.62 19.75 -12.19
N LYS A 4 -5.04 18.92 -13.16
CA LYS A 4 -6.10 17.93 -12.95
C LYS A 4 -5.69 16.85 -11.93
N ASP A 5 -4.42 16.47 -11.92
CA ASP A 5 -3.88 15.50 -10.95
C ASP A 5 -3.80 16.11 -9.54
N TRP A 6 -3.41 17.37 -9.43
CA TRP A 6 -3.47 18.14 -8.18
C TRP A 6 -4.91 18.25 -7.65
N GLN A 7 -5.86 18.70 -8.49
CA GLN A 7 -7.28 18.81 -8.13
C GLN A 7 -7.87 17.47 -7.66
N LYS A 8 -7.47 16.36 -8.27
CA LYS A 8 -7.87 15.00 -7.85
C LYS A 8 -7.49 14.76 -6.39
N TYR A 9 -6.27 15.12 -5.97
CA TYR A 9 -5.85 14.98 -4.58
C TYR A 9 -6.53 15.99 -3.65
N GLU A 10 -6.77 17.22 -4.08
CA GLU A 10 -7.55 18.20 -3.28
C GLU A 10 -8.99 17.74 -3.02
N VAL A 11 -9.64 17.08 -3.98
CA VAL A 11 -10.95 16.47 -3.75
C VAL A 11 -10.86 15.35 -2.71
N ALA A 12 -9.78 14.55 -2.73
CA ALA A 12 -9.56 13.50 -1.74
C ALA A 12 -9.24 14.06 -0.34
N ARG A 13 -8.53 15.19 -0.24
CA ARG A 13 -8.29 15.89 1.03
C ARG A 13 -9.59 16.45 1.61
N ARG A 14 -10.42 17.10 0.79
CA ARG A 14 -11.76 17.54 1.24
C ARG A 14 -12.65 16.39 1.70
N LEU A 15 -12.48 15.19 1.14
CA LEU A 15 -13.16 14.00 1.67
C LEU A 15 -12.70 13.69 3.10
N LYS A 16 -11.41 13.82 3.45
CA LYS A 16 -10.90 13.62 4.82
C LYS A 16 -11.72 14.39 5.86
N ASP A 17 -12.04 15.65 5.56
CA ASP A 17 -12.76 16.55 6.48
C ASP A 17 -14.21 16.14 6.75
N VAL A 18 -14.84 15.41 5.81
CA VAL A 18 -16.27 15.05 5.89
C VAL A 18 -16.53 13.54 5.93
N VAL A 19 -15.50 12.70 5.78
CA VAL A 19 -15.65 11.24 5.66
C VAL A 19 -16.36 10.66 6.87
N HIS A 20 -16.12 11.18 8.07
CA HIS A 20 -16.79 10.74 9.29
C HIS A 20 -18.31 10.96 9.23
N LYS A 21 -18.78 12.07 8.66
CA LYS A 21 -20.22 12.35 8.46
C LYS A 21 -20.83 11.39 7.45
N ILE A 22 -20.12 11.12 6.36
CA ILE A 22 -20.55 10.16 5.33
C ILE A 22 -20.65 8.74 5.92
N ARG A 23 -19.67 8.35 6.75
CA ARG A 23 -19.66 7.08 7.48
C ARG A 23 -20.85 6.94 8.40
N ALA A 24 -21.11 7.95 9.24
CA ALA A 24 -22.28 7.96 10.11
C ALA A 24 -23.60 7.84 9.30
N GLN A 25 -23.70 8.54 8.16
CA GLN A 25 -24.89 8.49 7.32
C GLN A 25 -25.11 7.10 6.70
N TYR A 26 -24.08 6.47 6.10
CA TYR A 26 -24.29 5.14 5.52
C TYR A 26 -24.55 4.07 6.59
N GLN A 27 -23.98 4.23 7.80
CA GLN A 27 -24.25 3.33 8.92
C GLN A 27 -25.71 3.42 9.37
N ALA A 28 -26.29 4.63 9.39
CA ALA A 28 -27.71 4.83 9.64
C ALA A 28 -28.57 4.23 8.51
N ASP A 29 -28.18 4.42 7.25
CA ASP A 29 -28.90 3.95 6.07
C ASP A 29 -29.01 2.41 6.00
N TRP A 30 -28.13 1.64 6.67
CA TRP A 30 -28.25 0.18 6.79
C TRP A 30 -29.56 -0.27 7.43
N LYS A 31 -30.18 0.60 8.25
CA LYS A 31 -31.46 0.34 8.93
C LYS A 31 -32.65 0.97 8.23
N SER A 32 -32.45 1.63 7.08
CA SER A 32 -33.51 2.29 6.32
C SER A 32 -34.67 1.35 5.99
N LYS A 33 -35.90 1.85 5.85
CA LYS A 33 -37.02 1.03 5.33
C LYS A 33 -36.89 0.74 3.83
N GLU A 34 -36.14 1.57 3.10
CA GLU A 34 -35.96 1.44 1.66
C GLU A 34 -34.77 0.54 1.31
N MET A 35 -35.02 -0.55 0.57
CA MET A 35 -33.98 -1.49 0.11
C MET A 35 -32.87 -0.78 -0.69
N LYS A 36 -33.24 0.15 -1.57
CA LYS A 36 -32.30 0.94 -2.39
C LYS A 36 -31.29 1.71 -1.53
N LYS A 37 -31.72 2.28 -0.40
CA LYS A 37 -30.83 2.99 0.53
C LYS A 37 -29.88 2.02 1.23
N ARG A 38 -30.38 0.84 1.66
CA ARG A 38 -29.54 -0.20 2.28
C ARG A 38 -28.46 -0.71 1.33
N GLN A 39 -28.83 -1.06 0.10
CA GLN A 39 -27.88 -1.54 -0.92
C GLN A 39 -26.80 -0.49 -1.22
N ARG A 40 -27.22 0.76 -1.45
CA ARG A 40 -26.28 1.88 -1.64
C ARG A 40 -25.32 2.04 -0.46
N ALA A 41 -25.83 1.96 0.76
CA ALA A 41 -25.04 2.12 1.98
C ALA A 41 -24.04 0.97 2.21
N VAL A 42 -24.43 -0.27 1.91
CA VAL A 42 -23.52 -1.43 1.96
C VAL A 42 -22.46 -1.36 0.86
N ALA A 43 -22.84 -1.00 -0.37
CA ALA A 43 -21.87 -0.80 -1.45
C ALA A 43 -20.88 0.33 -1.14
N LEU A 44 -21.35 1.44 -0.55
CA LEU A 44 -20.47 2.53 -0.13
C LEU A 44 -19.52 2.09 1.00
N TYR A 45 -19.99 1.26 1.94
CA TYR A 45 -19.15 0.65 2.96
C TYR A 45 -18.04 -0.22 2.36
N PHE A 46 -18.33 -1.04 1.34
CA PHE A 46 -17.30 -1.84 0.66
C PHE A 46 -16.28 -0.98 -0.08
N ILE A 47 -16.72 0.09 -0.75
CA ILE A 47 -15.80 1.04 -1.41
C ILE A 47 -14.93 1.77 -0.39
N ASP A 48 -15.49 2.18 0.76
CA ASP A 48 -14.77 2.87 1.83
C ASP A 48 -13.79 1.96 2.58
N LYS A 49 -14.21 0.75 2.97
CA LYS A 49 -13.38 -0.13 3.81
C LYS A 49 -12.42 -1.03 3.03
N LEU A 50 -12.85 -1.52 1.88
CA LEU A 50 -12.09 -2.49 1.09
C LEU A 50 -11.46 -1.87 -0.16
N ALA A 51 -11.64 -0.56 -0.36
CA ALA A 51 -11.14 0.17 -1.53
C ALA A 51 -11.54 -0.49 -2.86
N LEU A 52 -12.75 -1.08 -2.95
CA LEU A 52 -13.26 -1.65 -4.18
C LEU A 52 -13.48 -0.56 -5.24
N ARG A 53 -13.34 -0.93 -6.51
CA ARG A 53 -13.74 -0.06 -7.64
C ARG A 53 -15.27 -0.05 -7.75
N ALA A 54 -15.82 1.03 -8.33
CA ALA A 54 -17.27 1.19 -8.45
C ALA A 54 -17.94 0.05 -9.25
N GLY A 55 -17.32 -0.43 -10.33
CA GLY A 55 -17.86 -1.49 -11.19
C GLY A 55 -18.97 -1.00 -12.11
N ASN A 56 -18.61 -0.47 -13.28
CA ASN A 56 -19.61 -0.15 -14.31
C ASN A 56 -20.05 -1.45 -14.99
N GLU A 57 -21.34 -1.53 -15.31
CA GLU A 57 -21.86 -2.57 -16.21
C GLU A 57 -21.09 -2.54 -17.54
N LYS A 58 -20.87 -3.73 -18.09
CA LYS A 58 -20.25 -3.93 -19.39
C LYS A 58 -21.17 -4.81 -20.22
N GLU A 59 -21.13 -4.66 -21.53
CA GLU A 59 -21.90 -5.50 -22.44
C GLU A 59 -21.38 -6.95 -22.40
N GLU A 60 -22.30 -7.90 -22.23
CA GLU A 60 -22.00 -9.32 -22.17
C GLU A 60 -21.41 -9.80 -23.51
N GLY A 61 -20.29 -10.52 -23.45
CA GLY A 61 -19.63 -11.08 -24.63
C GLY A 61 -18.58 -10.20 -25.31
N GLU A 62 -18.53 -8.89 -25.03
CA GLU A 62 -17.53 -7.99 -25.64
C GLU A 62 -16.24 -7.84 -24.82
N THR A 63 -16.34 -8.03 -23.50
CA THR A 63 -15.20 -7.84 -22.59
C THR A 63 -15.07 -9.01 -21.63
N ALA A 64 -13.86 -9.19 -21.07
CA ALA A 64 -13.64 -10.17 -20.01
C ALA A 64 -14.61 -9.91 -18.84
N ASP A 65 -15.30 -10.96 -18.40
CA ASP A 65 -16.22 -10.94 -17.26
C ASP A 65 -15.45 -10.54 -16.00
N THR A 66 -15.60 -9.26 -15.66
CA THR A 66 -14.88 -8.62 -14.57
C THR A 66 -15.80 -7.63 -13.91
N VAL A 67 -15.83 -7.64 -12.59
CA VAL A 67 -16.81 -6.90 -11.80
C VAL A 67 -16.13 -5.90 -10.86
N GLY A 68 -16.91 -4.92 -10.41
CA GLY A 68 -16.59 -4.08 -9.26
C GLY A 68 -17.77 -4.05 -8.30
N CYS A 69 -17.70 -3.16 -7.31
CA CYS A 69 -18.62 -3.17 -6.17
C CYS A 69 -20.11 -3.16 -6.55
N CYS A 70 -20.54 -2.28 -7.47
CA CYS A 70 -21.95 -2.16 -7.84
C CYS A 70 -22.43 -3.28 -8.78
N SER A 71 -21.50 -3.98 -9.44
CA SER A 71 -21.78 -5.06 -10.40
C SER A 71 -21.41 -6.43 -9.83
N LEU A 72 -21.32 -6.56 -8.49
CA LEU A 72 -21.12 -7.86 -7.85
C LEU A 72 -22.39 -8.69 -8.01
N ARG A 73 -22.22 -9.96 -8.36
CA ARG A 73 -23.26 -10.99 -8.37
C ARG A 73 -23.23 -11.82 -7.09
N VAL A 74 -24.29 -12.59 -6.86
CA VAL A 74 -24.44 -13.47 -5.68
C VAL A 74 -23.29 -14.46 -5.56
N GLU A 75 -22.83 -15.04 -6.67
CA GLU A 75 -21.74 -16.04 -6.70
C GLU A 75 -20.38 -15.51 -6.21
N HIS A 76 -20.17 -14.19 -6.23
CA HIS A 76 -18.89 -13.57 -5.88
C HIS A 76 -18.66 -13.43 -4.37
N ILE A 77 -19.69 -13.69 -3.56
CA ILE A 77 -19.57 -13.63 -2.10
C ILE A 77 -20.13 -14.88 -1.43
N LYS A 78 -19.48 -15.29 -0.34
CA LYS A 78 -19.98 -16.31 0.58
C LYS A 78 -20.08 -15.71 1.98
N LEU A 79 -21.19 -15.99 2.65
CA LEU A 79 -21.48 -15.48 3.99
C LEU A 79 -21.23 -16.58 5.02
N HIS A 80 -20.29 -16.34 5.92
CA HIS A 80 -19.94 -17.24 7.02
C HIS A 80 -20.33 -16.59 8.34
N HIS A 81 -21.19 -17.26 9.13
CA HIS A 81 -21.57 -16.74 10.45
C HIS A 81 -20.37 -16.63 11.39
N GLU A 82 -19.49 -17.62 11.33
CA GLU A 82 -18.20 -17.67 12.01
C GLU A 82 -17.18 -18.35 11.08
N LEU A 83 -15.98 -17.77 10.97
CA LEU A 83 -14.87 -18.35 10.21
C LEU A 83 -13.55 -17.86 10.80
N ASP A 84 -12.58 -18.75 10.98
CA ASP A 84 -11.24 -18.42 11.49
C ASP A 84 -11.27 -17.63 12.82
N GLY A 85 -12.24 -17.93 13.69
CA GLY A 85 -12.46 -17.27 14.99
C GLY A 85 -13.05 -15.86 14.90
N GLN A 86 -13.53 -15.44 13.73
CA GLN A 86 -14.19 -14.16 13.52
C GLN A 86 -15.67 -14.35 13.22
N GLU A 87 -16.52 -13.47 13.76
CA GLU A 87 -17.94 -13.44 13.46
C GLU A 87 -18.23 -12.64 12.17
N HIS A 88 -19.33 -12.99 11.50
CA HIS A 88 -19.90 -12.22 10.39
C HIS A 88 -18.91 -12.01 9.24
N VAL A 89 -18.31 -13.11 8.76
CA VAL A 89 -17.27 -13.06 7.74
C VAL A 89 -17.88 -13.13 6.35
N VAL A 90 -17.48 -12.18 5.50
CA VAL A 90 -17.77 -12.19 4.07
C VAL A 90 -16.52 -12.61 3.32
N GLU A 91 -16.60 -13.75 2.65
CA GLU A 91 -15.58 -14.23 1.72
C GLU A 91 -15.91 -13.70 0.33
N PHE A 92 -15.01 -12.87 -0.22
CA PHE A 92 -15.09 -12.35 -1.58
C PHE A 92 -14.19 -13.16 -2.50
N ASP A 93 -14.70 -13.54 -3.67
CA ASP A 93 -13.91 -14.18 -4.72
C ASP A 93 -14.45 -13.79 -6.10
N PHE A 94 -13.75 -12.87 -6.78
CA PHE A 94 -14.15 -12.42 -8.12
C PHE A 94 -12.96 -11.90 -8.92
N LEU A 95 -13.15 -11.76 -10.24
CA LEU A 95 -12.17 -11.13 -11.13
C LEU A 95 -12.48 -9.63 -11.25
N GLY A 96 -11.54 -8.80 -10.83
CA GLY A 96 -11.63 -7.35 -10.95
C GLY A 96 -11.06 -6.82 -12.27
N LYS A 97 -10.76 -5.52 -12.30
CA LYS A 97 -10.10 -4.87 -13.43
C LYS A 97 -8.83 -5.64 -13.85
N ASP A 98 -8.62 -5.76 -15.17
CA ASP A 98 -7.48 -6.47 -15.78
C ASP A 98 -7.46 -7.98 -15.42
N SER A 99 -8.63 -8.54 -15.09
CA SER A 99 -8.85 -9.93 -14.66
C SER A 99 -8.02 -10.36 -13.45
N ILE A 100 -7.65 -9.40 -12.59
CA ILE A 100 -6.94 -9.68 -11.35
C ILE A 100 -7.94 -10.16 -10.31
N ARG A 101 -7.72 -11.38 -9.80
CA ARG A 101 -8.54 -11.97 -8.74
C ARG A 101 -8.49 -11.11 -7.47
N TYR A 102 -9.64 -10.81 -6.92
CA TYR A 102 -9.81 -10.28 -5.58
C TYR A 102 -10.33 -11.41 -4.70
N TYR A 103 -9.46 -11.92 -3.82
CA TYR A 103 -9.82 -12.89 -2.80
C TYR A 103 -9.58 -12.28 -1.43
N ASN A 104 -10.62 -12.21 -0.60
CA ASN A 104 -10.49 -11.66 0.75
C ASN A 104 -11.57 -12.23 1.67
N LYS A 105 -11.21 -12.53 2.92
CA LYS A 105 -12.14 -12.86 4.00
C LYS A 105 -12.13 -11.73 4.99
N VAL A 106 -13.28 -11.07 5.17
CA VAL A 106 -13.36 -9.90 6.05
C VAL A 106 -14.55 -10.00 6.98
N SER A 107 -14.30 -9.85 8.28
CA SER A 107 -15.36 -9.64 9.27
C SER A 107 -16.02 -8.27 9.03
N VAL A 108 -17.34 -8.25 8.91
CA VAL A 108 -18.13 -7.03 8.69
C VAL A 108 -19.07 -6.77 9.86
N GLU A 109 -19.56 -5.53 9.94
CA GLU A 109 -20.54 -5.18 10.96
C GLU A 109 -21.83 -6.01 10.80
N LYS A 110 -22.42 -6.46 11.91
CA LYS A 110 -23.63 -7.29 11.95
C LYS A 110 -24.78 -6.77 11.06
N PRO A 111 -25.09 -5.46 10.98
CA PRO A 111 -26.12 -4.95 10.07
C PRO A 111 -25.76 -5.15 8.59
N VAL A 112 -24.48 -5.08 8.23
CA VAL A 112 -24.01 -5.34 6.86
C VAL A 112 -24.22 -6.80 6.51
N PHE A 113 -23.79 -7.72 7.38
CA PHE A 113 -23.96 -9.17 7.16
C PHE A 113 -25.44 -9.55 6.98
N LYS A 114 -26.32 -9.07 7.87
CA LYS A 114 -27.77 -9.32 7.76
C LYS A 114 -28.37 -8.74 6.48
N ASN A 115 -27.91 -7.56 6.05
CA ASN A 115 -28.37 -6.97 4.81
C ASN A 115 -27.92 -7.79 3.59
N LEU A 116 -26.69 -8.31 3.58
CA LEU A 116 -26.23 -9.20 2.51
C LEU A 116 -27.08 -10.47 2.41
N GLN A 117 -27.44 -11.09 3.54
CA GLN A 117 -28.37 -12.23 3.56
C GLN A 117 -29.72 -11.88 2.90
N LEU A 118 -30.23 -10.67 3.14
CA LEU A 118 -31.46 -10.19 2.50
C LEU A 118 -31.27 -9.91 1.00
N PHE A 119 -30.12 -9.38 0.60
CA PHE A 119 -29.83 -9.06 -0.79
C PHE A 119 -29.67 -10.29 -1.68
N MET A 120 -29.27 -11.43 -1.09
CA MET A 120 -29.10 -12.72 -1.78
C MET A 120 -30.37 -13.59 -1.77
N ARG A 121 -31.42 -13.20 -1.03
CA ARG A 121 -32.63 -14.02 -0.89
C ARG A 121 -33.42 -14.06 -2.19
N ASN A 122 -33.83 -15.26 -2.60
CA ASN A 122 -34.60 -15.53 -3.83
C ASN A 122 -33.88 -15.04 -5.11
N LYS A 123 -32.55 -15.20 -5.14
CA LYS A 123 -31.72 -14.88 -6.29
C LYS A 123 -30.87 -16.08 -6.70
N ASP A 124 -30.63 -16.19 -7.99
CA ASP A 124 -29.72 -17.17 -8.56
C ASP A 124 -28.26 -16.70 -8.45
N PRO A 125 -27.26 -17.60 -8.57
CA PRO A 125 -25.85 -17.24 -8.43
C PRO A 125 -25.39 -16.11 -9.38
N GLY A 126 -25.95 -16.06 -10.59
CA GLY A 126 -25.65 -15.05 -11.61
C GLY A 126 -26.38 -13.71 -11.44
N ASP A 127 -27.32 -13.61 -10.51
CA ASP A 127 -28.05 -12.36 -10.30
C ASP A 127 -27.19 -11.31 -9.60
N ASP A 128 -27.45 -10.03 -9.91
CA ASP A 128 -26.80 -8.91 -9.24
C ASP A 128 -27.10 -8.91 -7.74
N LEU A 129 -26.04 -8.83 -6.92
CA LEU A 129 -26.14 -8.66 -5.48
C LEU A 129 -26.87 -7.35 -5.14
N PHE A 130 -26.60 -6.29 -5.89
CA PHE A 130 -27.20 -4.96 -5.70
C PHE A 130 -28.19 -4.59 -6.82
N ASP A 131 -29.29 -5.35 -6.94
CA ASP A 131 -30.31 -5.23 -8.01
C ASP A 131 -30.97 -3.85 -8.16
N ARG A 132 -30.87 -2.95 -7.17
CA ARG A 132 -31.47 -1.59 -7.21
C ARG A 132 -30.42 -0.48 -7.24
N LEU A 133 -29.17 -0.83 -7.55
CA LEU A 133 -28.03 0.08 -7.54
C LEU A 133 -27.23 -0.04 -8.84
N ASN A 134 -26.74 1.08 -9.33
CA ASN A 134 -25.67 1.12 -10.32
C ASN A 134 -24.73 2.29 -9.99
N THR A 135 -23.62 2.39 -10.72
CA THR A 135 -22.59 3.41 -10.45
C THR A 135 -23.10 4.84 -10.63
N SER A 136 -24.04 5.06 -11.55
CA SER A 136 -24.67 6.37 -11.76
C SER A 136 -25.50 6.80 -10.55
N ILE A 137 -26.31 5.89 -9.98
CA ILE A 137 -27.08 6.15 -8.75
C ILE A 137 -26.16 6.43 -7.57
N LEU A 138 -25.11 5.62 -7.41
CA LEU A 138 -24.13 5.80 -6.34
C LEU A 138 -23.41 7.15 -6.45
N ASN A 139 -22.83 7.47 -7.61
CA ASN A 139 -22.09 8.71 -7.80
C ASN A 139 -23.00 9.94 -7.71
N ARG A 140 -24.26 9.85 -8.17
CA ARG A 140 -25.23 10.94 -7.95
C ARG A 140 -25.41 11.21 -6.46
N HIS A 141 -25.60 10.17 -5.64
CA HIS A 141 -25.70 10.36 -4.19
C HIS A 141 -24.43 10.98 -3.60
N LEU A 142 -23.25 10.50 -3.99
CA LEU A 142 -21.96 11.04 -3.53
C LEU A 142 -21.78 12.52 -3.88
N GLN A 143 -22.19 12.96 -5.07
CA GLN A 143 -22.14 14.37 -5.45
C GLN A 143 -23.01 15.27 -4.57
N HIS A 144 -24.14 14.76 -4.05
CA HIS A 144 -24.96 15.49 -3.09
C HIS A 144 -24.30 15.59 -1.71
N LEU A 145 -23.48 14.61 -1.32
CA LEU A 145 -22.75 14.62 -0.05
C LEU A 145 -21.55 15.57 -0.08
N MET A 146 -20.85 15.64 -1.22
CA MET A 146 -19.75 16.56 -1.42
C MET A 146 -19.55 16.84 -2.92
N LYS A 147 -19.50 18.11 -3.31
CA LYS A 147 -19.27 18.52 -4.70
C LYS A 147 -17.97 17.93 -5.24
N GLY A 148 -18.05 17.20 -6.35
CA GLY A 148 -16.91 16.53 -6.98
C GLY A 148 -16.63 15.12 -6.46
N LEU A 149 -17.37 14.64 -5.44
CA LEU A 149 -17.17 13.31 -4.88
C LEU A 149 -17.70 12.21 -5.80
N SER A 150 -16.88 11.18 -5.99
CA SER A 150 -17.25 9.96 -6.72
C SER A 150 -16.60 8.75 -6.06
N ALA A 151 -17.06 7.55 -6.39
CA ALA A 151 -16.55 6.31 -5.81
C ALA A 151 -15.02 6.17 -5.95
N LYS A 152 -14.43 6.65 -7.05
CA LYS A 152 -12.97 6.64 -7.27
C LYS A 152 -12.19 7.48 -6.24
N VAL A 153 -12.79 8.54 -5.69
CA VAL A 153 -12.13 9.44 -4.73
C VAL A 153 -11.83 8.70 -3.43
N PHE A 154 -12.69 7.77 -2.99
CA PHE A 154 -12.43 6.95 -1.80
C PHE A 154 -11.15 6.13 -1.95
N ARG A 155 -10.88 5.55 -3.13
CA ARG A 155 -9.63 4.81 -3.36
C ARG A 155 -8.41 5.72 -3.25
N THR A 156 -8.47 6.93 -3.80
CA THR A 156 -7.38 7.92 -3.69
C THR A 156 -7.18 8.38 -2.25
N TYR A 157 -8.27 8.68 -1.54
CA TYR A 157 -8.27 9.07 -0.14
C TYR A 157 -7.66 7.97 0.75
N ASN A 158 -8.19 6.75 0.68
CA ASN A 158 -7.71 5.62 1.46
C ASN A 158 -6.25 5.28 1.15
N ALA A 159 -5.86 5.29 -0.13
CA ALA A 159 -4.47 5.03 -0.50
C ALA A 159 -3.51 6.10 0.06
N SER A 160 -3.87 7.38 -0.04
CA SER A 160 -3.04 8.50 0.42
C SER A 160 -2.95 8.54 1.95
N ILE A 161 -4.07 8.42 2.67
CA ILE A 161 -4.06 8.44 4.13
C ILE A 161 -3.31 7.23 4.70
N THR A 162 -3.49 6.03 4.13
CA THR A 162 -2.74 4.83 4.54
C THR A 162 -1.25 5.01 4.31
N LEU A 163 -0.80 5.63 3.21
CA LEU A 163 0.63 5.91 3.02
C LEU A 163 1.15 6.81 4.14
N GLN A 164 0.48 7.92 4.42
CA GLN A 164 0.90 8.88 5.45
C GLN A 164 0.98 8.25 6.84
N GLU A 165 -0.04 7.49 7.22
CA GLU A 165 -0.07 6.77 8.50
C GLU A 165 1.02 5.71 8.60
N GLN A 166 1.22 4.92 7.54
CA GLN A 166 2.24 3.87 7.52
C GLN A 166 3.66 4.46 7.51
N LEU A 167 3.90 5.55 6.78
CA LEU A 167 5.19 6.25 6.85
C LEU A 167 5.45 6.79 8.26
N LYS A 168 4.44 7.35 8.93
CA LYS A 168 4.55 7.82 10.31
C LYS A 168 4.85 6.68 11.28
N ALA A 169 4.23 5.51 11.11
CA ALA A 169 4.45 4.34 11.96
C ALA A 169 5.81 3.69 11.72
N LEU A 170 6.18 3.47 10.46
CA LEU A 170 7.36 2.67 10.06
C LEU A 170 8.66 3.46 9.99
N THR A 171 8.61 4.79 9.99
CA THR A 171 9.82 5.63 9.98
C THR A 171 10.19 6.15 11.37
N ASN A 172 9.21 6.25 12.30
CA ASN A 172 9.45 6.73 13.66
C ASN A 172 9.60 5.60 14.70
N GLY A 173 9.25 4.36 14.34
CA GLY A 173 9.40 3.20 15.23
C GLY A 173 10.74 2.52 15.00
N ASN A 174 11.75 2.85 15.82
CA ASN A 174 13.12 2.31 15.80
C ASN A 174 13.20 0.76 15.73
N SER A 175 12.99 0.13 14.57
CA SER A 175 12.81 -1.33 14.49
C SER A 175 13.64 -2.02 13.42
N ILE A 176 14.55 -1.32 12.72
CA ILE A 176 15.44 -1.96 11.73
C ILE A 176 16.91 -1.55 11.92
N PRO A 177 17.85 -2.51 12.01
CA PRO A 177 19.28 -2.22 11.95
C PRO A 177 19.65 -1.40 10.70
N GLY A 178 20.25 -0.22 10.88
CA GLY A 178 20.60 0.70 9.79
C GLY A 178 19.52 1.73 9.42
N GLU A 179 18.49 1.92 10.24
CA GLU A 179 17.42 2.91 10.06
C GLU A 179 17.88 4.35 9.81
N ASP A 180 19.01 4.75 10.40
CA ASP A 180 19.56 6.09 10.20
C ASP A 180 20.05 6.32 8.76
N ASN A 181 20.34 5.24 8.03
CA ASN A 181 20.82 5.31 6.66
C ASN A 181 19.69 5.35 5.63
N VAL A 182 20.01 5.86 4.43
CA VAL A 182 19.03 6.03 3.34
C VAL A 182 18.40 4.70 2.91
N ALA A 183 19.10 3.58 3.00
CA ALA A 183 18.58 2.28 2.59
C ALA A 183 17.46 1.78 3.53
N GLY A 184 17.64 1.90 4.85
CA GLY A 184 16.63 1.56 5.84
C GLY A 184 15.34 2.38 5.65
N LYS A 185 15.48 3.70 5.49
CA LYS A 185 14.35 4.60 5.19
C LYS A 185 13.59 4.23 3.93
N LEU A 186 14.30 3.84 2.85
CA LEU A 186 13.67 3.38 1.61
C LEU A 186 12.89 2.06 1.79
N LEU A 187 13.37 1.16 2.65
CA LEU A 187 12.63 -0.06 3.00
C LEU A 187 11.33 0.27 3.72
N SER A 188 11.36 1.17 4.71
CA SER A 188 10.15 1.65 5.39
C SER A 188 9.16 2.31 4.42
N TYR A 189 9.66 3.11 3.48
CA TYR A 189 8.83 3.69 2.41
C TYR A 189 8.18 2.62 1.53
N ASN A 190 8.94 1.61 1.10
CA ASN A 190 8.42 0.55 0.26
C ASN A 190 7.41 -0.33 1.00
N ARG A 191 7.61 -0.60 2.29
CA ARG A 191 6.63 -1.28 3.15
C ARG A 191 5.34 -0.48 3.29
N ALA A 192 5.43 0.84 3.50
CA ALA A 192 4.27 1.72 3.54
C ALA A 192 3.49 1.70 2.22
N ASN A 193 4.18 1.79 1.07
CA ASN A 193 3.53 1.68 -0.24
C ASN A 193 2.99 0.26 -0.51
N ARG A 194 3.63 -0.78 0.02
CA ARG A 194 3.15 -2.17 -0.07
C ARG A 194 1.82 -2.34 0.64
N ALA A 195 1.65 -1.77 1.83
CA ALA A 195 0.37 -1.77 2.53
C ALA A 195 -0.74 -1.13 1.67
N VAL A 196 -0.44 -0.01 1.00
CA VAL A 196 -1.38 0.63 0.06
C VAL A 196 -1.67 -0.26 -1.16
N ALA A 197 -0.65 -0.91 -1.72
CA ALA A 197 -0.82 -1.79 -2.87
C ALA A 197 -1.69 -3.01 -2.53
N ILE A 198 -1.54 -3.57 -1.32
CA ILE A 198 -2.39 -4.65 -0.79
C ILE A 198 -3.83 -4.15 -0.66
N LEU A 199 -4.05 -3.00 -0.02
CA LEU A 199 -5.38 -2.37 0.11
C LEU A 199 -6.05 -2.17 -1.25
N CYS A 200 -5.30 -1.76 -2.27
CA CYS A 200 -5.82 -1.53 -3.62
C CYS A 200 -5.88 -2.79 -4.51
N ASN A 201 -5.54 -3.96 -3.98
CA ASN A 201 -5.39 -5.22 -4.71
C ASN A 201 -4.49 -5.10 -5.96
N HIS A 202 -3.38 -4.37 -5.85
CA HIS A 202 -2.37 -4.26 -6.92
C HIS A 202 -1.42 -5.47 -6.89
N GLN A 203 -1.93 -6.60 -7.35
CA GLN A 203 -1.17 -7.85 -7.45
C GLN A 203 -0.45 -7.97 -8.80
N ARG A 204 0.59 -8.80 -8.82
CA ARG A 204 1.25 -9.27 -10.05
C ARG A 204 1.70 -10.72 -9.86
N SER A 205 1.81 -11.45 -10.96
CA SER A 205 2.49 -12.74 -10.96
C SER A 205 3.96 -12.57 -10.59
N ALA A 206 4.50 -13.57 -9.87
CA ALA A 206 5.92 -13.58 -9.58
C ALA A 206 6.73 -13.59 -10.89
N PRO A 207 7.76 -12.74 -11.04
CA PRO A 207 8.59 -12.75 -12.25
C PRO A 207 9.24 -14.11 -12.48
N LYS A 208 9.27 -14.61 -13.73
CA LYS A 208 9.88 -15.92 -14.07
C LYS A 208 11.36 -16.02 -13.66
N THR A 209 12.06 -14.89 -13.61
CA THR A 209 13.48 -14.78 -13.25
C THR A 209 13.71 -14.49 -11.76
N PHE A 210 12.65 -14.49 -10.95
CA PHE A 210 12.71 -14.11 -9.54
C PHE A 210 13.69 -14.97 -8.73
N GLU A 211 13.55 -16.29 -8.79
CA GLU A 211 14.37 -17.24 -8.02
C GLU A 211 15.84 -17.11 -8.36
N LYS A 212 16.20 -17.14 -9.65
CA LYS A 212 17.57 -16.93 -10.12
C LYS A 212 18.14 -15.60 -9.61
N SER A 213 17.33 -14.54 -9.66
CA SER A 213 17.74 -13.22 -9.23
C SER A 213 17.86 -13.08 -7.70
N MET A 214 17.10 -13.87 -6.93
CA MET A 214 17.26 -13.98 -5.47
C MET A 214 18.49 -14.80 -5.08
N GLN A 215 18.75 -15.92 -5.76
CA GLN A 215 19.96 -16.73 -5.55
C GLN A 215 21.23 -15.90 -5.77
N ILE A 216 21.31 -15.14 -6.88
CA ILE A 216 22.45 -14.25 -7.16
C ILE A 216 22.64 -13.21 -6.04
N LEU A 217 21.55 -12.69 -5.48
CA LEU A 217 21.62 -11.71 -4.40
C LEU A 217 22.07 -12.37 -3.09
N GLN A 218 21.59 -13.57 -2.80
CA GLN A 218 22.00 -14.34 -1.63
C GLN A 218 23.50 -14.69 -1.67
N THR A 219 24.02 -15.15 -2.81
CA THR A 219 25.47 -15.43 -2.96
C THR A 219 26.32 -14.18 -2.69
N LYS A 220 25.85 -12.99 -3.12
CA LYS A 220 26.53 -11.72 -2.82
C LYS A 220 26.50 -11.38 -1.33
N ILE A 221 25.38 -11.63 -0.67
CA ILE A 221 25.22 -11.45 0.79
C ILE A 221 26.18 -12.37 1.53
N ASP A 222 26.22 -13.66 1.18
CA ASP A 222 27.06 -14.66 1.84
C ASP A 222 28.55 -14.33 1.67
N ALA A 223 28.98 -13.98 0.45
CA ALA A 223 30.34 -13.51 0.19
C ALA A 223 30.68 -12.26 1.01
N LYS A 224 29.70 -11.36 1.21
CA LYS A 224 29.90 -10.14 2.00
C LYS A 224 29.98 -10.42 3.50
N LYS A 225 29.20 -11.39 4.00
CA LYS A 225 29.29 -11.89 5.38
C LYS A 225 30.67 -12.49 5.66
N GLN A 226 31.21 -13.26 4.71
CA GLN A 226 32.55 -13.81 4.84
C GLN A 226 33.61 -12.70 4.92
N GLN A 227 33.58 -11.71 4.02
CA GLN A 227 34.49 -10.55 4.07
C GLN A 227 34.41 -9.79 5.39
N LEU A 228 33.19 -9.64 5.94
CA LEU A 228 32.98 -8.97 7.22
C LEU A 228 33.61 -9.77 8.37
N ALA A 229 33.42 -11.09 8.41
CA ALA A 229 33.99 -11.97 9.43
C ALA A 229 35.53 -11.96 9.39
N GLU A 230 36.12 -12.00 8.18
CA GLU A 230 37.57 -11.88 8.00
C GLU A 230 38.09 -10.53 8.50
N ALA A 231 37.41 -9.42 8.16
CA ALA A 231 37.78 -8.09 8.62
C ALA A 231 37.64 -7.92 10.15
N GLN A 232 36.66 -8.59 10.79
CA GLN A 232 36.52 -8.61 12.25
C GLN A 232 37.72 -9.32 12.91
N LEU A 233 38.15 -10.45 12.34
CA LEU A 233 39.31 -11.18 12.85
C LEU A 233 40.60 -10.35 12.71
N GLU A 234 40.79 -9.68 11.56
CA GLU A 234 41.94 -8.79 11.34
C GLU A 234 41.93 -7.58 12.28
N LEU A 235 40.76 -7.00 12.55
CA LEU A 235 40.63 -5.91 13.51
C LEU A 235 41.04 -6.37 14.91
N LYS A 236 40.55 -7.53 15.35
CA LYS A 236 40.90 -8.09 16.66
C LYS A 236 42.41 -8.29 16.81
N LYS A 237 43.06 -8.84 15.78
CA LYS A 237 44.53 -8.99 15.76
C LYS A 237 45.25 -7.64 15.86
N ALA A 238 44.79 -6.63 15.13
CA ALA A 238 45.37 -5.29 15.20
C ALA A 238 45.17 -4.63 16.58
N GLU A 239 44.04 -4.87 17.23
CA GLU A 239 43.78 -4.38 18.59
C GLU A 239 44.66 -5.07 19.64
N ASP A 240 44.95 -6.36 19.47
CA ASP A 240 45.89 -7.08 20.33
C ASP A 240 47.34 -6.59 20.12
N GLU A 241 47.78 -6.40 18.87
CA GLU A 241 49.10 -5.82 18.55
C GLU A 241 49.29 -4.40 19.13
N LEU A 242 48.22 -3.61 19.18
CA LEU A 242 48.24 -2.27 19.78
C LEU A 242 48.48 -2.34 21.29
N LYS A 243 47.91 -3.33 21.99
CA LYS A 243 48.16 -3.53 23.44
C LYS A 243 49.62 -3.88 23.72
N ASP A 244 50.25 -4.62 22.83
CA ASP A 244 51.63 -5.07 23.00
C ASP A 244 52.66 -3.97 22.68
N LYS A 245 52.47 -3.22 21.57
CA LYS A 245 53.46 -2.25 21.08
C LYS A 245 53.20 -0.81 21.53
N ASN A 246 51.94 -0.45 21.76
CA ASN A 246 51.46 0.88 22.14
C ASN A 246 52.12 2.04 21.36
N ASP A 247 52.17 1.91 20.03
CA ASP A 247 52.77 2.91 19.13
C ASP A 247 51.74 3.52 18.16
N VAL A 248 52.08 4.70 17.63
CA VAL A 248 51.22 5.50 16.73
C VAL A 248 50.87 4.74 15.43
N LYS A 249 51.74 3.84 14.97
CA LYS A 249 51.54 3.07 13.74
C LYS A 249 50.52 1.94 13.95
N ALA A 250 50.56 1.27 15.10
CA ALA A 250 49.59 0.27 15.50
C ALA A 250 48.20 0.92 15.68
N GLU A 251 48.13 2.11 16.27
CA GLU A 251 46.87 2.83 16.44
C GLU A 251 46.25 3.25 15.09
N ALA A 252 47.07 3.76 14.17
CA ALA A 252 46.62 4.06 12.80
C ALA A 252 46.12 2.82 12.05
N ASN A 253 46.73 1.65 12.28
CA ASN A 253 46.30 0.38 11.67
C ASN A 253 44.92 -0.06 12.19
N VAL A 254 44.70 0.00 13.51
CA VAL A 254 43.39 -0.28 14.12
C VAL A 254 42.31 0.64 13.54
N GLN A 255 42.57 1.94 13.46
CA GLN A 255 41.62 2.90 12.89
C GLN A 255 41.28 2.60 11.43
N LYS A 256 42.26 2.20 10.62
CA LYS A 256 42.03 1.78 9.23
C LYS A 256 41.15 0.53 9.14
N LYS A 257 41.37 -0.46 10.00
CA LYS A 257 40.58 -1.71 10.03
C LYS A 257 39.16 -1.46 10.55
N LYS A 258 38.96 -0.59 11.54
CA LYS A 258 37.62 -0.16 12.01
C LYS A 258 36.81 0.48 10.89
N LYS A 259 37.39 1.45 10.17
CA LYS A 259 36.73 2.08 9.01
C LYS A 259 36.39 1.09 7.90
N LEU A 260 37.26 0.10 7.66
CA LEU A 260 36.98 -0.96 6.68
C LEU A 260 35.79 -1.82 7.13
N LEU A 261 35.75 -2.21 8.40
CA LEU A 261 34.68 -3.01 8.98
C LEU A 261 33.33 -2.28 8.88
N GLU A 262 33.27 -1.01 9.26
CA GLU A 262 32.08 -0.18 9.15
C GLU A 262 31.55 -0.11 7.71
N ARG A 263 32.44 0.12 6.74
CA ARG A 263 32.08 0.15 5.32
C ARG A 263 31.55 -1.21 4.84
N LEU A 264 32.13 -2.32 5.28
CA LEU A 264 31.66 -3.66 4.91
C LEU A 264 30.28 -3.95 5.53
N ALA A 265 30.07 -3.55 6.78
CA ALA A 265 28.80 -3.70 7.48
C ALA A 265 27.68 -2.88 6.79
N GLU A 266 27.95 -1.64 6.40
CA GLU A 266 26.99 -0.81 5.65
C GLU A 266 26.62 -1.44 4.30
N GLN A 267 27.62 -1.95 3.57
CA GLN A 267 27.39 -2.62 2.28
C GLN A 267 26.58 -3.92 2.44
N LEU A 268 26.82 -4.69 3.50
CA LEU A 268 26.05 -5.88 3.83
C LEU A 268 24.59 -5.51 4.15
N ALA A 269 24.37 -4.54 5.05
CA ALA A 269 23.05 -4.07 5.42
C ALA A 269 22.23 -3.63 4.20
N LYS A 270 22.86 -2.92 3.25
CA LYS A 270 22.22 -2.52 2.00
C LYS A 270 21.78 -3.71 1.14
N LEU A 271 22.60 -4.76 1.04
CA LEU A 271 22.25 -5.97 0.29
C LEU A 271 21.12 -6.76 0.97
N GLU A 272 21.14 -6.86 2.29
CA GLU A 272 20.08 -7.52 3.07
C GLU A 272 18.75 -6.77 2.93
N VAL A 273 18.75 -5.44 3.06
CA VAL A 273 17.58 -4.60 2.79
C VAL A 273 17.04 -4.81 1.38
N GLN A 274 17.92 -4.87 0.37
CA GLN A 274 17.51 -5.12 -1.01
C GLN A 274 16.88 -6.51 -1.18
N ALA A 275 17.38 -7.53 -0.49
CA ALA A 275 16.82 -8.88 -0.53
C ALA A 275 15.44 -8.93 0.12
N THR A 276 15.29 -8.31 1.29
CA THR A 276 14.02 -8.19 1.99
C THR A 276 12.99 -7.46 1.12
N ASP A 277 13.31 -6.28 0.59
CA ASP A 277 12.40 -5.49 -0.25
C ASP A 277 11.93 -6.28 -1.48
N LYS A 278 12.82 -7.06 -2.08
CA LYS A 278 12.51 -7.86 -3.26
C LYS A 278 11.62 -9.06 -2.95
N GLU A 279 11.88 -9.76 -1.85
CA GLU A 279 11.05 -10.89 -1.40
C GLU A 279 9.66 -10.41 -1.02
N GLU A 280 9.58 -9.36 -0.22
CA GLU A 280 8.33 -8.74 0.19
C GLU A 280 7.48 -8.31 -1.03
N ASN A 281 8.09 -7.79 -2.08
CA ASN A 281 7.37 -7.31 -3.27
C ASN A 281 7.26 -8.35 -4.40
N LYS A 282 7.52 -9.64 -4.14
CA LYS A 282 7.49 -10.72 -5.15
C LYS A 282 6.20 -10.71 -5.99
N GLN A 283 5.05 -10.58 -5.35
CA GLN A 283 3.72 -10.65 -5.98
C GLN A 283 2.94 -9.32 -5.91
N ILE A 284 3.60 -8.22 -5.51
CA ILE A 284 2.95 -6.92 -5.30
C ILE A 284 3.47 -5.88 -6.30
N ALA A 285 2.56 -5.11 -6.90
CA ALA A 285 2.87 -4.08 -7.90
C ALA A 285 2.78 -2.66 -7.30
N LEU A 286 3.92 -2.15 -6.82
CA LEU A 286 4.04 -0.84 -6.17
C LEU A 286 3.89 0.38 -7.10
N GLY A 287 4.10 0.20 -8.41
CA GLY A 287 4.14 1.31 -9.36
C GLY A 287 2.77 1.98 -9.55
N THR A 288 1.70 1.18 -9.59
CA THR A 288 0.34 1.66 -9.88
C THR A 288 -0.20 2.56 -8.75
N SER A 289 -0.02 2.17 -7.48
CA SER A 289 -0.36 3.00 -6.32
C SER A 289 0.44 4.29 -6.34
N LYS A 290 1.77 4.18 -6.44
CA LYS A 290 2.73 5.29 -6.42
C LYS A 290 2.46 6.37 -7.46
N LEU A 291 2.01 6.00 -8.65
CA LEU A 291 1.80 6.95 -9.75
C LEU A 291 0.42 7.60 -9.75
N ASN A 292 -0.61 6.94 -9.23
CA ASN A 292 -2.00 7.30 -9.54
C ASN A 292 -2.90 7.52 -8.33
N TYR A 293 -2.55 6.95 -7.17
CA TYR A 293 -3.42 6.93 -5.99
C TYR A 293 -2.80 7.60 -4.77
N LEU A 294 -1.48 7.79 -4.75
CA LEU A 294 -0.76 8.46 -3.67
C LEU A 294 -0.56 9.94 -4.00
N ASP A 295 -0.98 10.83 -3.11
CA ASP A 295 -0.63 12.25 -3.20
C ASP A 295 0.90 12.37 -3.13
N PRO A 296 1.59 12.83 -4.21
CA PRO A 296 3.04 12.89 -4.25
C PRO A 296 3.63 13.80 -3.17
N ARG A 297 2.84 14.74 -2.64
CA ARG A 297 3.26 15.66 -1.59
C ARG A 297 3.56 14.94 -0.28
N ILE A 298 2.86 13.84 0.03
CA ILE A 298 3.18 12.98 1.18
C ILE A 298 4.62 12.45 1.07
N THR A 299 4.96 11.91 -0.10
CA THR A 299 6.30 11.38 -0.39
C THR A 299 7.36 12.47 -0.34
N ILE A 300 7.08 13.63 -0.91
CA ILE A 300 8.03 14.76 -0.97
C ILE A 300 8.29 15.32 0.42
N ALA A 301 7.26 15.51 1.23
CA ALA A 301 7.37 15.95 2.61
C ALA A 301 8.21 14.96 3.44
N TRP A 302 7.93 13.66 3.30
CA TRP A 302 8.75 12.61 3.93
C TRP A 302 10.21 12.64 3.47
N CYS A 303 10.47 12.85 2.17
CA CYS A 303 11.83 12.95 1.65
C CYS A 303 12.58 14.14 2.26
N LYS A 304 11.94 15.32 2.33
CA LYS A 304 12.51 16.53 2.96
C LYS A 304 12.78 16.29 4.44
N LYS A 305 11.78 15.82 5.19
CA LYS A 305 11.82 15.58 6.64
C LYS A 305 12.93 14.63 7.08
N PHE A 306 13.22 13.59 6.29
CA PHE A 306 14.20 12.55 6.65
C PHE A 306 15.51 12.64 5.86
N GLY A 307 15.71 13.68 5.06
CA GLY A 307 16.91 13.90 4.25
C GLY A 307 17.12 12.81 3.19
N VAL A 308 16.03 12.22 2.66
CA VAL A 308 16.12 11.20 1.61
C VAL A 308 16.07 11.86 0.24
N PRO A 309 17.09 11.67 -0.62
CA PRO A 309 17.09 12.28 -1.95
C PRO A 309 15.90 11.78 -2.78
N ILE A 310 15.11 12.71 -3.34
CA ILE A 310 13.85 12.40 -4.03
C ILE A 310 14.07 11.47 -5.23
N GLU A 311 15.26 11.50 -5.86
CA GLU A 311 15.64 10.63 -6.97
C GLU A 311 15.80 9.16 -6.59
N LYS A 312 15.95 8.86 -5.30
CA LYS A 312 15.91 7.49 -4.78
C LYS A 312 14.50 6.93 -4.74
N VAL A 313 13.50 7.80 -4.61
CA VAL A 313 12.09 7.42 -4.61
C VAL A 313 11.50 7.54 -6.01
N TYR A 314 11.57 8.70 -6.64
CA TYR A 314 11.03 8.93 -7.98
C TYR A 314 12.11 8.91 -9.05
N ASN A 315 11.91 8.15 -10.12
CA ASN A 315 12.76 8.21 -11.31
C ASN A 315 12.57 9.52 -12.09
N LYS A 316 13.36 9.77 -13.15
CA LYS A 316 13.33 11.01 -13.93
C LYS A 316 11.91 11.37 -14.41
N THR A 317 11.23 10.45 -15.09
CA THR A 317 9.87 10.65 -15.61
C THR A 317 8.84 10.90 -14.50
N GLN A 318 9.00 10.25 -13.35
CA GLN A 318 8.14 10.47 -12.18
C GLN A 318 8.34 11.87 -11.59
N ARG A 319 9.59 12.35 -11.51
CA ARG A 319 9.89 13.71 -11.06
C ARG A 319 9.34 14.76 -12.02
N GLU A 320 9.42 14.54 -13.32
CA GLU A 320 8.80 15.41 -14.33
C GLU A 320 7.27 15.46 -14.17
N LYS A 321 6.62 14.31 -13.95
CA LYS A 321 5.17 14.25 -13.69
C LYS A 321 4.77 15.02 -12.43
N PHE A 322 5.57 14.92 -11.37
CA PHE A 322 5.29 15.47 -10.06
C PHE A 322 6.04 16.79 -9.77
N ALA A 323 6.56 17.47 -10.80
CA ALA A 323 7.27 18.73 -10.64
C ALA A 323 6.45 19.75 -9.85
N TRP A 324 5.14 19.85 -10.17
CA TRP A 324 4.21 20.72 -9.45
C TRP A 324 4.19 20.47 -7.93
N ALA A 325 4.31 19.21 -7.51
CA ALA A 325 4.31 18.84 -6.10
C ALA A 325 5.68 19.08 -5.46
N ILE A 326 6.77 18.83 -6.20
CA ILE A 326 8.15 19.01 -5.71
C ILE A 326 8.39 20.47 -5.34
N ASP A 327 7.94 21.39 -6.19
CA ASP A 327 8.19 22.82 -6.02
C ASP A 327 7.35 23.44 -4.89
N MET A 328 6.13 22.92 -4.64
CA MET A 328 5.17 23.56 -3.73
C MET A 328 5.07 22.96 -2.32
N THR A 329 5.75 21.85 -2.04
CA THR A 329 5.49 21.04 -0.83
C THR A 329 6.60 21.18 0.18
N ASP A 330 6.27 21.57 1.40
CA ASP A 330 7.19 21.61 2.54
C ASP A 330 7.19 20.31 3.35
N GLU A 331 8.15 20.17 4.27
CA GLU A 331 8.35 18.96 5.08
C GLU A 331 7.21 18.67 6.07
N ASP A 332 6.42 19.69 6.41
CA ASP A 332 5.29 19.62 7.33
C ASP A 332 3.94 19.35 6.65
N PHE A 333 3.95 19.05 5.34
CA PHE A 333 2.71 18.77 4.63
C PHE A 333 1.97 17.57 5.23
N GLU A 334 0.68 17.77 5.47
CA GLU A 334 -0.27 16.74 5.89
C GLU A 334 -1.42 16.65 4.87
N PHE A 335 -1.58 15.46 4.29
CA PHE A 335 -2.76 15.07 3.52
C PHE A 335 -3.94 14.92 4.47
#